data_AF-V2Y108-F1
#
_entry.id   AF-V2Y108-F1
#
_cell.length_a   1.000
_cell.length_b   1.000
_cell.length_c   1.000
_cell.angle_alpha   90.00
_cell.angle_beta   90.00
_cell.angle_gamma   90.00
#
_symmetry.space_group_name_H-M   'P 1'
#
loop_
_entity.id
_entity.type
_entity.pdbx_description
1 polymer ?
#
loop_
_entity_poly.entity_id
_entity_poly.type
_entity_poly.pdbx_seq_one_letter_code
_entity_poly.pdbx_strand_id
1 'polypeptide(L)'
;MDINGLITEPLKQNRFITPLEQDILDIWNELQKHPLDMSSANQKIVSNNLKYPDIYTKVSVLPSTVQKPVQEITETDLRYILDSQLAFLVQKEQEAHSYGQ
;
A
#
# COMPACT_ATOMS: atom_id res chain seq x y z
N MET A 1 -9.89 9.02 4.78
CA MET A 1 -9.54 8.92 3.35
C MET A 1 -10.39 7.80 2.78
N ASP A 2 -11.22 8.07 1.77
CA ASP A 2 -12.15 7.04 1.23
C ASP A 2 -11.44 6.20 0.16
N ILE A 3 -10.67 5.22 0.62
CA ILE A 3 -9.94 4.27 -0.23
C ILE A 3 -10.93 3.48 -1.10
N ASN A 4 -12.14 3.24 -0.60
CA ASN A 4 -13.20 2.56 -1.33
C ASN A 4 -13.70 3.38 -2.53
N GLY A 5 -13.77 4.71 -2.44
CA GLY A 5 -14.12 5.58 -3.57
C GLY A 5 -13.15 5.44 -4.73
N LEU A 6 -11.86 5.63 -4.45
CA LEU A 6 -10.79 5.53 -5.46
C LEU A 6 -10.70 4.15 -6.13
N ILE A 7 -11.05 3.09 -5.41
CA ILE A 7 -11.05 1.73 -5.95
C ILE A 7 -12.36 1.40 -6.68
N THR A 8 -13.50 1.82 -6.14
CA THR A 8 -14.80 1.43 -6.70
C THR A 8 -15.19 2.27 -7.91
N GLU A 9 -14.73 3.52 -8.02
CA GLU A 9 -14.96 4.37 -9.19
C GLU A 9 -14.40 3.78 -10.50
N PRO A 10 -13.13 3.35 -10.60
CA PRO A 10 -12.59 2.66 -11.77
C PRO A 10 -13.39 1.39 -12.11
N LEU A 11 -13.68 0.56 -11.12
CA LEU A 11 -14.43 -0.69 -11.27
C LEU A 11 -15.88 -0.45 -11.75
N LYS A 12 -16.54 0.60 -11.23
CA LYS A 12 -17.89 1.01 -11.66
C LYS A 12 -17.91 1.55 -13.09
N GLN A 13 -16.82 2.16 -13.54
CA GLN A 13 -16.70 2.74 -14.88
C GLN A 13 -16.24 1.73 -15.94
N ASN A 14 -15.99 0.46 -15.58
CA ASN A 14 -15.49 -0.58 -16.48
C ASN A 14 -14.19 -0.15 -17.20
N ARG A 15 -13.42 0.77 -16.60
CA ARG A 15 -12.17 1.30 -17.15
C ARG A 15 -11.02 0.35 -16.82
N PHE A 16 -9.95 0.42 -17.59
CA PHE A 16 -8.72 -0.31 -17.27
C PHE A 16 -8.17 0.19 -15.93
N ILE A 17 -8.06 -0.72 -14.96
CA ILE A 17 -7.41 -0.47 -13.67
C ILE A 17 -5.94 -0.16 -13.95
N THR A 18 -5.46 0.98 -13.46
CA THR A 18 -4.05 1.34 -13.62
C THR A 18 -3.17 0.36 -12.83
N PRO A 19 -1.90 0.16 -13.22
CA PRO A 19 -0.97 -0.63 -12.42
C PRO A 19 -0.87 -0.16 -10.96
N LEU A 20 -1.07 1.14 -10.70
CA LEU A 20 -1.06 1.74 -9.37
C LEU A 20 -2.33 1.41 -8.58
N GLU A 21 -3.51 1.54 -9.18
CA GLU A 21 -4.79 1.11 -8.59
C GLU A 21 -4.78 -0.39 -8.25
N GLN A 22 -4.18 -1.20 -9.11
CA GLN A 22 -4.05 -2.64 -8.88
C GLN A 22 -3.17 -2.95 -7.66
N ASP A 23 -2.06 -2.23 -7.46
CA ASP A 23 -1.22 -2.42 -6.26
C ASP A 23 -1.95 -1.99 -4.98
N ILE A 24 -2.68 -0.87 -5.03
CA ILE A 24 -3.53 -0.37 -3.93
C ILE A 24 -4.56 -1.44 -3.54
N LEU A 25 -5.26 -1.98 -4.54
CA LEU A 25 -6.24 -3.05 -4.39
C LEU A 25 -5.65 -4.29 -3.73
N ASP A 26 -4.48 -4.72 -4.22
CA ASP A 26 -3.84 -5.92 -3.72
C ASP A 26 -3.41 -5.73 -2.25
N ILE A 27 -2.91 -4.54 -1.87
CA ILE A 27 -2.51 -4.26 -0.47
C ILE A 27 -3.73 -4.23 0.43
N TRP A 28 -4.80 -3.57 -0.03
CA TRP A 28 -6.05 -3.54 0.70
C TRP A 28 -6.59 -4.94 0.94
N ASN A 29 -6.61 -5.79 -0.08
CA ASN A 29 -7.08 -7.17 0.04
C ASN A 29 -6.22 -8.00 1.01
N GLU A 30 -4.91 -7.78 1.03
CA GLU A 30 -4.01 -8.41 2.00
C GLU A 30 -4.31 -7.96 3.44
N LEU A 31 -4.55 -6.65 3.64
CA LEU A 31 -4.91 -6.09 4.96
C LEU A 31 -6.26 -6.60 5.50
N GLN A 32 -7.19 -6.97 4.62
CA GLN A 32 -8.48 -7.58 5.01
C GLN A 32 -8.34 -9.03 5.50
N LYS A 33 -7.18 -9.70 5.32
CA LYS A 33 -7.01 -11.07 5.80
C LYS A 33 -6.82 -11.11 7.32
N HIS A 34 -7.51 -12.04 7.98
CA HIS A 34 -7.43 -12.28 9.42
C HIS A 34 -7.37 -13.80 9.70
N PRO A 35 -6.22 -14.35 10.14
CA PRO A 35 -4.95 -13.68 10.39
C PRO A 35 -4.24 -13.21 9.10
N LEU A 36 -3.31 -12.26 9.22
CA LEU A 36 -2.50 -11.79 8.09
C LEU A 36 -1.53 -12.91 7.67
N ASP A 37 -1.36 -13.12 6.37
CA ASP A 37 -0.28 -13.97 5.89
C ASP A 37 1.05 -13.21 5.97
N MET A 38 1.83 -13.46 7.03
CA MET A 38 3.09 -12.76 7.31
C MET A 38 4.10 -12.88 6.17
N SER A 39 4.15 -14.03 5.48
CA SER A 39 5.08 -14.27 4.39
C SER A 39 4.69 -13.45 3.16
N SER A 40 3.41 -13.53 2.77
CA SER A 40 2.83 -12.78 1.66
C SER A 40 2.96 -11.28 1.90
N ALA A 41 2.59 -10.81 3.09
CA ALA A 41 2.72 -9.41 3.49
C ALA A 41 4.16 -8.90 3.40
N ASN A 42 5.13 -9.68 3.88
CA ASN A 42 6.54 -9.28 3.81
C ASN A 42 7.06 -9.25 2.36
N GLN A 43 6.70 -10.24 1.53
CA GLN A 43 7.05 -10.24 0.10
C GLN A 43 6.42 -9.06 -0.65
N LYS A 44 5.19 -8.71 -0.28
CA LYS A 44 4.45 -7.57 -0.80
C LYS A 44 5.15 -6.26 -0.49
N ILE A 45 5.54 -6.06 0.77
CA ILE A 45 6.28 -4.88 1.23
C ILE A 45 7.58 -4.72 0.45
N VAL A 46 8.35 -5.80 0.31
CA VAL A 46 9.63 -5.78 -0.44
C VAL A 46 9.39 -5.45 -1.91
N SER A 47 8.41 -6.08 -2.56
CA SER A 47 8.05 -5.78 -3.96
C SER A 47 7.63 -4.32 -4.14
N ASN A 48 6.79 -3.81 -3.25
CA ASN A 48 6.34 -2.41 -3.28
C ASN A 48 7.49 -1.43 -3.06
N ASN A 49 8.43 -1.75 -2.17
CA ASN A 49 9.59 -0.91 -1.92
C ASN A 49 10.51 -0.78 -3.15
N LEU A 50 10.64 -1.87 -3.92
CA LEU A 50 11.39 -1.88 -5.16
C LEU A 50 10.67 -1.12 -6.28
N LYS A 51 9.34 -1.27 -6.37
CA LYS A 51 8.50 -0.63 -7.39
C LYS A 51 8.31 0.87 -7.14
N TYR A 52 8.25 1.27 -5.88
CA TYR A 52 7.98 2.64 -5.43
C TYR A 52 9.03 3.12 -4.41
N PRO A 53 10.27 3.39 -4.86
CA PRO A 53 11.35 3.81 -3.96
C PRO A 53 11.04 5.15 -3.25
N ASP A 54 10.23 6.02 -3.88
CA ASP A 54 9.75 7.26 -3.26
C ASP A 54 8.83 6.99 -2.05
N ILE A 55 7.96 5.98 -2.14
CA ILE A 55 7.07 5.57 -1.05
C ILE A 55 7.85 4.87 0.04
N TYR A 56 8.79 3.99 -0.32
CA TYR A 56 9.68 3.36 0.66
C TYR A 56 10.43 4.38 1.50
N THR A 57 10.96 5.43 0.85
CA THR A 57 11.65 6.53 1.54
C THR A 57 10.70 7.24 2.50
N LYS A 58 9.49 7.59 2.06
CA LYS A 58 8.46 8.23 2.90
C LYS A 58 8.08 7.38 4.12
N VAL A 59 7.88 6.07 3.94
CA VAL A 59 7.55 5.15 5.04
C VAL A 59 8.72 4.98 6.00
N SER A 60 9.96 4.90 5.49
CA SER A 60 11.16 4.69 6.31
C SER A 60 11.51 5.87 7.22
N VAL A 61 11.08 7.08 6.86
CA VAL A 61 11.28 8.29 7.69
C VAL A 61 10.14 8.57 8.66
N LEU A 62 9.08 7.75 8.67
CA LEU A 62 8.00 7.91 9.65
C LEU A 62 8.55 7.63 11.06
N PRO A 63 8.19 8.45 12.06
CA PRO A 63 8.70 8.29 13.42
C PRO A 63 8.28 6.97 14.07
N SER A 64 7.19 6.37 13.60
CA SER A 64 6.69 5.07 14.09
C SER A 64 7.27 3.87 13.31
N THR A 65 8.02 4.10 12.22
CA THR A 65 8.70 3.04 11.47
C THR A 65 10.04 2.73 12.14
N VAL A 66 10.06 1.70 12.97
CA VAL A 66 11.30 1.19 13.56
C VAL A 66 11.80 0.02 12.72
N GLN A 67 13.07 0.08 12.29
CA GLN A 67 13.72 -1.06 11.67
C GLN A 67 13.94 -2.15 12.72
N LYS A 68 13.16 -3.22 12.63
CA LYS A 68 13.27 -4.41 13.48
C LYS A 68 13.92 -5.55 12.71
N PRO A 69 14.71 -6.42 13.36
CA PRO A 69 15.16 -7.65 12.73
C PRO A 69 13.95 -8.53 12.38
N VAL A 70 14.07 -9.33 11.31
CA VAL A 70 12.95 -10.14 10.76
C VAL A 70 12.29 -11.06 11.80
N GLN A 71 13.05 -11.49 12.81
CA GLN A 71 12.60 -12.35 13.90
C GLN A 71 11.67 -11.65 14.90
N GLU A 72 11.71 -10.32 14.95
CA GLU A 72 10.90 -9.48 15.85
C GLU A 72 9.74 -8.79 15.13
N ILE A 73 9.59 -9.02 13.82
CA ILE A 73 8.48 -8.48 13.04
C ILE A 73 7.19 -9.19 13.43
N THR A 74 6.24 -8.41 13.96
CA THR A 74 4.90 -8.90 14.30
C THR A 74 3.90 -8.64 13.16
N GLU A 75 2.73 -9.27 13.23
CA GLU A 75 1.62 -8.97 12.32
C GLU A 75 1.27 -7.47 12.36
N THR A 76 1.28 -6.86 13.54
CA THR A 76 1.02 -5.44 13.70
C THR A 76 2.05 -4.58 12.97
N ASP A 77 3.32 -4.95 13.01
CA ASP A 77 4.38 -4.24 12.27
C ASP A 77 4.14 -4.33 10.75
N LEU A 78 3.83 -5.52 10.22
CA LEU A 78 3.54 -5.69 8.79
C LEU A 78 2.28 -4.94 8.37
N ARG A 79 1.20 -5.00 9.16
CA ARG A 79 -0.02 -4.22 8.91
C ARG A 79 0.27 -2.74 8.88
N TYR A 80 1.06 -2.23 9.83
CA TYR A 80 1.43 -0.82 9.89
C TYR A 80 2.20 -0.37 8.64
N ILE A 81 3.18 -1.17 8.18
CA ILE A 81 3.95 -0.85 6.97
C ILE A 81 3.06 -0.90 5.74
N LEU A 82 2.22 -1.93 5.59
CA LEU A 82 1.28 -2.06 4.46
C LEU A 82 0.27 -0.91 4.43
N ASP A 83 -0.29 -0.52 5.58
CA ASP A 83 -1.23 0.60 5.69
C ASP A 83 -0.55 1.93 5.32
N SER A 84 0.68 2.14 5.80
CA SER A 84 1.47 3.32 5.45
C SER A 84 1.79 3.38 3.96
N GLN A 85 2.23 2.26 3.36
CA GLN A 85 2.46 2.16 1.92
C GLN A 85 1.18 2.44 1.13
N LEU A 86 0.05 1.87 1.56
CA LEU A 86 -1.25 2.06 0.94
C LEU A 86 -1.64 3.54 0.93
N ALA A 87 -1.53 4.23 2.06
CA ALA A 87 -1.86 5.66 2.16
C ALA A 87 -1.04 6.51 1.18
N PHE A 88 0.27 6.24 1.06
CA PHE A 88 1.12 6.97 0.12
C PHE A 88 0.85 6.61 -1.35
N LEU A 89 0.51 5.35 -1.66
CA LEU A 89 0.11 4.96 -3.02
C LEU A 89 -1.18 5.65 -3.44
N VAL A 90 -2.16 5.69 -2.54
CA VAL A 90 -3.44 6.38 -2.72
C VAL A 90 -3.20 7.88 -2.94
N GLN A 91 -2.34 8.50 -2.14
CA GLN A 91 -1.95 9.89 -2.33
C GLN A 91 -1.30 10.11 -3.70
N LYS A 92 -0.35 9.25 -4.09
CA LYS A 92 0.33 9.32 -5.38
C LYS A 92 -0.65 9.22 -6.55
N GLU A 93 -1.65 8.36 -6.44
CA GLU A 93 -2.71 8.24 -7.45
C GLU A 93 -3.58 9.50 -7.49
N GLN A 94 -3.99 10.03 -6.35
CA GLN A 94 -4.73 11.30 -6.31
C GLN A 94 -3.95 12.47 -6.94
N GLU A 95 -2.64 12.57 -6.66
CA GLU A 95 -1.78 13.57 -7.29
C GLU A 95 -1.79 13.38 -8.82
N ALA A 96 -1.57 12.15 -9.32
CA ALA A 96 -1.61 11.86 -10.75
C ALA A 96 -2.95 12.23 -11.40
N HIS A 97 -4.08 11.99 -10.72
CA HIS A 97 -5.41 12.35 -11.19
C HIS A 97 -5.67 13.87 -11.12
N SER A 98 -5.09 14.57 -10.14
CA SER A 98 -5.23 16.02 -9.98
C SER A 98 -4.37 16.83 -10.96
N TYR A 99 -3.22 16.31 -11.41
CA TYR A 99 -2.35 16.96 -12.41
C TYR A 99 -2.77 16.70 -13.86
N GLY A 100 -3.82 15.88 -14.09
CA GLY A 100 -4.40 15.61 -15.40
C GLY A 100 -5.55 16.55 -15.82
N GLN A 101 -5.76 17.66 -15.10
CA GLN A 101 -6.76 18.70 -15.38
C GLN A 101 -6.12 19.99 -15.88
#